data_AF-A0A1I8PWU7-F1
#
_entry.id   AF-A0A1I8PWU7-F1
#
_cell.length_a   1.000
_cell.length_b   1.000
_cell.length_c   1.000
_cell.angle_alpha   90.00
_cell.angle_beta   90.00
_cell.angle_gamma   90.00
#
_symmetry.space_group_name_H-M   'P 1'
#
loop_
_entity.id
_entity.type
_entity.pdbx_description
1 polymer ?
#
loop_
_entity_poly.entity_id
_entity_poly.type
_entity_poly.pdbx_seq_one_letter_code
_entity_poly.pdbx_strand_id
1 'polypeptide(L)'
;MLSIRRMLFTTKMPSCLNTNIHYIRNAKNVSFHGRTTGNYLSFNPRCLHKSSLVNQNREEHLPPKKPPKKLTTQFTQAISPYVRLMRMDRPIGTYLLFWPCGWSIALSANAGCWPDFHMLALFATGALIMRGAGCTINDMWDRDIDKKVERTRSRPLASGEISQLDAIVFLSAQLSLGLLVLVQLNLESIMLGACSLGLVVTYPLMKRITYWPQMVLGMAFNWGALLGWCATKGAVDWSACLPLYLSGICWTIVYDTIYAHQDKKDDVQIGVKSTALRFGENTKVWLSGFTAAMLAGLTAAGVACDQTLPYYASVGIVGGHLIQQIYSLNIDNASDCAKKFFSNSQVGLILFLGIVLGTLLKSEEKPKESKTSISASSSSGSSSTTSPIKGFVSPPSLQST
;
A
#
# COMPACT_ATOMS: atom_id res chain seq x y z
N MET A 1 24.48 -18.21 30.58
CA MET A 1 23.87 -17.31 31.58
C MET A 1 22.47 -16.95 31.08
N LEU A 2 21.41 -17.73 31.33
CA LEU A 2 20.73 -17.96 32.61
C LEU A 2 20.24 -16.65 33.25
N SER A 3 18.91 -16.58 33.42
CA SER A 3 18.10 -15.55 34.09
C SER A 3 17.45 -14.49 33.18
N ILE A 4 16.20 -14.76 32.78
CA ILE A 4 14.99 -13.94 33.03
C ILE A 4 13.81 -14.86 32.65
N ARG A 5 13.55 -15.83 33.51
CA ARG A 5 12.45 -16.80 33.37
C ARG A 5 11.93 -17.13 34.77
N ARG A 6 11.35 -16.15 35.47
CA ARG A 6 10.47 -16.30 36.66
C ARG A 6 10.08 -14.94 37.25
N MET A 7 8.76 -14.74 37.39
CA MET A 7 7.98 -13.64 38.01
C MET A 7 7.00 -13.16 36.94
N LEU A 8 5.72 -13.54 36.93
CA LEU A 8 4.75 -13.55 38.03
C LEU A 8 3.67 -14.62 37.77
N PHE A 9 3.49 -15.53 38.72
CA PHE A 9 2.31 -16.39 38.88
C PHE A 9 2.02 -16.46 40.37
N THR A 10 1.06 -15.66 40.84
CA THR A 10 0.25 -15.87 42.05
C THR A 10 -0.87 -14.83 41.97
N THR A 11 -2.11 -15.20 41.66
CA THR A 11 -3.16 -15.29 42.68
C THR A 11 -4.27 -16.28 42.30
N LYS A 12 -4.86 -16.86 43.35
CA LYS A 12 -5.70 -18.06 43.44
C LYS A 12 -7.09 -17.93 42.83
N MET A 13 -7.56 -19.00 42.19
CA MET A 13 -8.98 -19.35 42.10
C MET A 13 -9.48 -19.97 43.42
N PRO A 14 -10.77 -19.81 43.78
CA PRO A 14 -11.46 -20.72 44.68
C PRO A 14 -12.34 -21.74 43.92
N SER A 15 -12.30 -22.98 44.38
CA SER A 15 -13.21 -24.09 44.02
C SER A 15 -13.70 -24.75 45.31
N CYS A 16 -14.78 -25.53 45.21
CA CYS A 16 -15.54 -26.31 46.22
C CYS A 16 -16.89 -25.64 46.60
N LEU A 17 -18.05 -26.30 46.62
CA LEU A 17 -18.41 -27.72 46.78
C LEU A 17 -19.47 -28.17 45.73
N ASN A 18 -19.41 -29.38 45.16
CA ASN A 18 -19.89 -30.69 45.65
C ASN A 18 -21.40 -30.69 46.00
N THR A 19 -22.28 -31.59 45.54
CA THR A 19 -22.16 -33.06 45.52
C THR A 19 -23.36 -33.71 44.77
N ASN A 20 -23.14 -34.88 44.13
CA ASN A 20 -23.97 -36.13 44.10
C ASN A 20 -25.48 -36.09 43.70
N ILE A 21 -26.14 -37.08 43.06
CA ILE A 21 -25.88 -38.43 42.52
C ILE A 21 -27.22 -38.92 41.88
N HIS A 22 -27.16 -39.97 41.05
CA HIS A 22 -28.21 -40.94 40.65
C HIS A 22 -29.16 -40.72 39.44
N TYR A 23 -28.96 -41.62 38.47
CA TYR A 23 -29.89 -42.16 37.47
C TYR A 23 -31.16 -42.77 38.09
N ILE A 24 -32.32 -42.70 37.39
CA ILE A 24 -33.21 -43.83 37.01
C ILE A 24 -34.61 -43.36 36.51
N ARG A 25 -35.05 -43.99 35.39
CA ARG A 25 -36.40 -44.32 34.89
C ARG A 25 -37.51 -43.25 34.72
N ASN A 26 -37.93 -43.16 33.45
CA ASN A 26 -39.22 -43.60 32.91
C ASN A 26 -40.55 -43.12 33.55
N ALA A 27 -41.38 -42.58 32.64
CA ALA A 27 -42.81 -42.84 32.45
C ALA A 27 -43.83 -41.82 32.98
N LYS A 28 -44.76 -41.51 32.06
CA LYS A 28 -46.20 -41.18 32.27
C LYS A 28 -46.48 -39.76 32.81
N ASN A 29 -47.52 -39.04 32.40
CA ASN A 29 -48.58 -39.18 31.40
C ASN A 29 -49.48 -37.91 31.51
N VAL A 30 -50.36 -37.70 30.51
CA VAL A 30 -51.72 -37.09 30.65
C VAL A 30 -51.78 -35.55 30.79
N SER A 31 -52.67 -34.81 30.12
CA SER A 31 -53.66 -35.10 29.07
C SER A 31 -54.23 -33.77 28.55
N PHE A 32 -54.48 -33.70 27.24
CA PHE A 32 -55.35 -32.70 26.61
C PHE A 32 -56.79 -33.26 26.57
N HIS A 33 -57.75 -32.46 27.02
CA HIS A 33 -59.18 -32.77 27.00
C HIS A 33 -59.86 -32.22 25.74
N GLY A 34 -60.72 -33.03 25.11
CA GLY A 34 -61.65 -32.64 24.04
C GLY A 34 -61.89 -33.80 23.07
N ARG A 35 -62.82 -34.72 23.40
CA ARG A 35 -64.12 -34.95 22.69
C ARG A 35 -63.98 -34.97 21.16
N THR A 36 -64.37 -36.01 20.41
CA THR A 36 -65.66 -36.73 20.48
C THR A 36 -65.61 -37.98 19.57
N THR A 37 -66.06 -39.12 20.10
CA THR A 37 -66.87 -40.21 19.49
C THR A 37 -66.74 -40.60 18.00
N GLY A 38 -66.54 -41.90 17.73
CA GLY A 38 -66.80 -42.50 16.41
C GLY A 38 -66.38 -43.97 16.28
N ASN A 39 -67.31 -44.89 16.55
CA ASN A 39 -67.18 -46.35 16.60
C ASN A 39 -66.82 -47.11 15.30
N TYR A 40 -66.49 -48.41 15.51
CA TYR A 40 -66.58 -49.62 14.64
C TYR A 40 -65.42 -49.90 13.66
N LEU A 41 -64.54 -50.89 13.90
CA LEU A 41 -64.67 -52.36 13.76
C LEU A 41 -64.98 -52.85 12.33
N SER A 42 -63.98 -53.43 11.64
CA SER A 42 -63.83 -54.90 11.46
C SER A 42 -63.10 -55.27 10.14
N PHE A 43 -62.22 -56.29 10.26
CA PHE A 43 -62.00 -57.48 9.39
C PHE A 43 -61.95 -57.29 7.85
N ASN A 44 -61.08 -57.92 7.03
CA ASN A 44 -60.37 -59.20 7.11
C ASN A 44 -59.34 -59.25 5.92
N PRO A 45 -58.42 -60.24 5.88
CA PRO A 45 -57.32 -60.37 4.92
C PRO A 45 -57.66 -61.33 3.75
N ARG A 46 -56.86 -61.26 2.67
CA ARG A 46 -56.10 -62.39 2.06
C ARG A 46 -55.68 -62.11 0.60
N CYS A 47 -54.44 -62.53 0.32
CA CYS A 47 -54.01 -63.30 -0.86
C CYS A 47 -53.68 -62.63 -2.22
N LEU A 48 -52.41 -62.88 -2.60
CA LEU A 48 -51.92 -63.57 -3.82
C LEU A 48 -51.46 -62.77 -5.06
N HIS A 49 -50.15 -62.91 -5.30
CA HIS A 49 -49.45 -63.21 -6.57
C HIS A 49 -49.64 -62.36 -7.83
N LYS A 50 -48.53 -61.77 -8.31
CA LYS A 50 -47.87 -62.20 -9.58
C LYS A 50 -46.48 -61.59 -9.76
N SER A 51 -45.52 -62.45 -10.06
CA SER A 51 -44.21 -62.21 -10.64
C SER A 51 -44.29 -61.68 -12.07
N SER A 52 -43.27 -60.94 -12.55
CA SER A 52 -42.62 -61.08 -13.87
C SER A 52 -41.63 -59.94 -14.18
N LEU A 53 -40.36 -60.31 -14.46
CA LEU A 53 -39.37 -59.64 -15.34
C LEU A 53 -38.84 -58.27 -14.83
N VAL A 54 -37.54 -58.07 -14.59
CA VAL A 54 -36.47 -58.07 -15.59
C VAL A 54 -35.12 -58.30 -14.90
N ASN A 55 -34.32 -59.17 -15.53
CA ASN A 55 -32.91 -59.38 -15.24
C ASN A 55 -32.11 -58.27 -15.95
N GLN A 56 -31.40 -57.40 -15.20
CA GLN A 56 -30.41 -56.49 -15.78
C GLN A 56 -29.25 -56.29 -14.80
N ASN A 57 -28.14 -56.97 -15.12
CA ASN A 57 -26.74 -56.64 -14.87
C ASN A 57 -26.42 -55.83 -13.61
N ARG A 58 -25.89 -56.54 -12.61
CA ARG A 58 -25.12 -55.93 -11.53
C ARG A 58 -23.74 -55.53 -12.08
N GLU A 59 -23.63 -54.36 -12.69
CA GLU A 59 -22.33 -53.71 -12.91
C GLU A 59 -21.87 -53.11 -11.57
N GLU A 60 -20.73 -53.58 -11.05
CA GLU A 60 -19.99 -52.85 -10.02
C GLU A 60 -19.60 -51.47 -10.57
N HIS A 61 -20.36 -50.45 -10.18
CA HIS A 61 -19.97 -49.05 -10.40
C HIS A 61 -18.72 -48.75 -9.57
N LEU A 62 -17.55 -49.01 -10.15
CA LEU A 62 -16.29 -48.41 -9.70
C LEU A 62 -16.47 -46.88 -9.69
N PRO A 63 -16.07 -46.17 -8.61
CA PRO A 63 -16.19 -44.73 -8.58
C PRO A 63 -15.45 -44.13 -9.78
N PRO A 64 -16.00 -43.10 -10.44
CA PRO A 64 -15.40 -42.55 -11.64
C PRO A 64 -13.96 -42.14 -11.34
N LYS A 65 -13.00 -42.74 -12.06
CA LYS A 65 -11.58 -42.34 -12.01
C LYS A 65 -11.53 -40.85 -12.29
N LYS A 66 -11.15 -40.05 -11.28
CA LYS A 66 -10.92 -38.61 -11.44
C LYS A 66 -9.96 -38.43 -12.61
N PRO A 67 -10.29 -37.61 -13.62
CA PRO A 67 -9.41 -37.41 -14.76
C PRO A 67 -8.04 -36.95 -14.24
N PRO A 68 -6.92 -37.38 -14.88
CA PRO A 68 -5.60 -36.94 -14.47
C PRO A 68 -5.57 -35.41 -14.47
N LYS A 69 -5.25 -34.81 -13.32
CA LYS A 69 -5.14 -33.35 -13.20
C LYS A 69 -4.12 -32.90 -14.25
N LYS A 70 -4.55 -32.06 -15.21
CA LYS A 70 -3.66 -31.49 -16.23
C LYS A 70 -2.47 -30.81 -15.53
N LEU A 71 -1.26 -30.98 -16.06
CA LEU A 71 -0.01 -30.41 -15.53
C LEU A 71 -0.13 -28.90 -15.24
N THR A 72 -0.82 -28.17 -16.12
CA THR A 72 -1.15 -26.75 -15.95
C THR A 72 -1.93 -26.48 -14.67
N THR A 73 -2.90 -27.32 -14.32
CA THR A 73 -3.70 -27.18 -13.10
C THR A 73 -2.87 -27.42 -11.84
N GLN A 74 -1.89 -28.32 -11.89
CA GLN A 74 -0.97 -28.56 -10.77
C GLN A 74 -0.01 -27.38 -10.55
N PHE A 75 0.54 -26.83 -11.64
CA PHE A 75 1.42 -25.66 -11.57
C PHE A 75 0.70 -24.43 -11.02
N THR A 76 -0.52 -24.15 -11.51
CA THR A 76 -1.35 -23.05 -10.98
C THR A 76 -1.70 -23.25 -9.51
N GLN A 77 -1.94 -24.49 -9.06
CA GLN A 77 -2.19 -24.81 -7.66
C GLN A 77 -0.97 -24.58 -6.77
N ALA A 78 0.24 -24.90 -7.27
CA ALA A 78 1.49 -24.70 -6.52
C ALA A 78 1.88 -23.23 -6.37
N ILE A 79 1.62 -22.39 -7.38
CA ILE A 79 2.02 -20.98 -7.39
C ILE A 79 0.98 -20.06 -6.74
N SER A 80 -0.31 -20.44 -6.77
CA SER A 80 -1.40 -19.64 -6.21
C SER A 80 -1.17 -19.14 -4.77
N PRO A 81 -0.65 -19.95 -3.82
CA PRO A 81 -0.32 -19.47 -2.48
C PRO A 81 0.72 -18.34 -2.49
N TYR A 82 1.77 -18.43 -3.31
CA TYR A 82 2.82 -17.42 -3.39
C TYR A 82 2.33 -16.12 -4.03
N VAL A 83 1.50 -16.22 -5.07
CA VAL A 83 0.81 -15.07 -5.70
C VAL A 83 -0.04 -14.32 -4.69
N ARG A 84 -0.80 -15.05 -3.86
CA ARG A 84 -1.59 -14.48 -2.75
C ARG A 84 -0.71 -13.92 -1.64
N LEU A 85 0.41 -14.57 -1.32
CA LEU A 85 1.35 -14.09 -0.30
C LEU A 85 1.94 -12.72 -0.69
N MET A 86 2.34 -12.56 -1.95
CA MET A 86 2.84 -11.28 -2.47
C MET A 86 1.73 -10.29 -2.88
N ARG A 87 0.46 -10.62 -2.63
CA ARG A 87 -0.73 -9.80 -2.93
C ARG A 87 -0.88 -9.40 -4.40
N MET A 88 -0.45 -10.24 -5.34
CA MET A 88 -0.70 -10.00 -6.76
C MET A 88 -2.18 -10.10 -7.13
N ASP A 89 -3.00 -10.80 -6.33
CA ASP A 89 -4.47 -10.81 -6.47
C ASP A 89 -5.11 -9.46 -6.11
N ARG A 90 -4.40 -8.60 -5.37
CA ARG A 90 -4.88 -7.28 -4.89
C ARG A 90 -3.81 -6.21 -5.08
N PRO A 91 -3.57 -5.75 -6.33
CA PRO A 91 -2.41 -4.94 -6.71
C PRO A 91 -2.44 -3.49 -6.21
N ILE A 92 -3.49 -3.07 -5.49
CA ILE A 92 -3.64 -1.71 -4.98
C ILE A 92 -2.39 -1.22 -4.23
N GLY A 93 -1.79 -2.06 -3.39
CA GLY A 93 -0.58 -1.70 -2.64
C GLY A 93 0.63 -1.45 -3.54
N THR A 94 0.72 -2.14 -4.68
CA THR A 94 1.78 -1.92 -5.68
C THR A 94 1.62 -0.55 -6.33
N TYR A 95 0.39 -0.18 -6.69
CA TYR A 95 0.12 1.16 -7.23
C TYR A 95 0.43 2.25 -6.23
N LEU A 96 0.00 2.10 -4.97
CA LEU A 96 0.26 3.06 -3.90
C LEU A 96 1.76 3.24 -3.62
N LEU A 97 2.57 2.18 -3.76
CA LEU A 97 4.02 2.25 -3.64
C LEU A 97 4.68 2.86 -4.88
N PHE A 98 4.13 2.62 -6.07
CA PHE A 98 4.69 3.10 -7.33
C PHE A 98 4.46 4.60 -7.56
N TRP A 99 3.27 5.11 -7.27
CA TRP A 99 2.89 6.47 -7.67
C TRP A 99 3.81 7.58 -7.17
N PRO A 100 4.30 7.58 -5.91
CA PRO A 100 5.29 8.54 -5.46
C PRO A 100 6.57 8.55 -6.31
N CYS A 101 7.02 7.37 -6.77
CA CYS A 101 8.14 7.23 -7.69
C CYS A 101 7.82 7.87 -9.04
N GLY A 102 6.67 7.53 -9.62
CA GLY A 102 6.24 8.03 -10.93
C GLY A 102 6.05 9.55 -10.94
N TRP A 103 5.46 10.11 -9.89
CA TRP A 103 5.31 11.57 -9.73
C TRP A 103 6.66 12.28 -9.71
N SER A 104 7.60 11.74 -8.95
CA SER A 104 8.94 12.30 -8.80
C SER A 104 9.73 12.24 -10.11
N ILE A 105 9.72 11.08 -10.78
CA ILE A 105 10.33 10.90 -12.10
C ILE A 105 9.73 11.89 -13.11
N ALA A 106 8.40 12.04 -13.13
CA ALA A 106 7.74 12.93 -14.07
C ALA A 106 7.95 14.43 -13.75
N LEU A 107 7.99 14.82 -12.48
CA LEU A 107 8.30 16.20 -12.10
C LEU A 107 9.76 16.57 -12.42
N SER A 108 10.67 15.61 -12.34
CA SER A 108 12.08 15.81 -12.68
C SER A 108 12.35 15.93 -14.18
N ALA A 109 11.38 15.62 -15.05
CA ALA A 109 11.56 15.73 -16.49
C ALA A 109 11.81 17.18 -16.91
N ASN A 110 12.64 17.38 -17.94
CA ASN A 110 12.90 18.71 -18.48
C ASN A 110 11.61 19.32 -19.05
N ALA A 111 11.54 20.65 -19.12
CA ALA A 111 10.41 21.35 -19.72
C ALA A 111 10.14 20.83 -21.14
N GLY A 112 8.86 20.59 -21.47
CA GLY A 112 8.46 20.07 -22.77
C GLY A 112 8.78 18.59 -23.03
N CYS A 113 9.41 17.88 -22.07
CA CYS A 113 9.85 16.51 -22.26
C CYS A 113 8.94 15.50 -21.54
N TRP A 114 8.89 14.28 -22.09
CA TRP A 114 8.26 13.13 -21.44
C TRP A 114 9.11 12.63 -20.25
N PRO A 115 8.49 12.00 -19.24
CA PRO A 115 9.22 11.28 -18.20
C PRO A 115 10.07 10.16 -18.79
N ASP A 116 11.16 9.82 -18.11
CA ASP A 116 12.01 8.69 -18.47
C ASP A 116 11.23 7.36 -18.33
N PHE A 117 10.86 6.77 -19.47
CA PHE A 117 10.11 5.52 -19.52
C PHE A 117 10.90 4.32 -18.98
N HIS A 118 12.22 4.31 -19.11
CA HIS A 118 13.05 3.25 -18.55
C HIS A 118 13.01 3.30 -17.03
N MET A 119 13.14 4.49 -16.43
CA MET A 119 13.04 4.66 -14.99
C MET A 119 11.63 4.32 -14.49
N LEU A 120 10.57 4.73 -15.19
CA LEU A 120 9.20 4.32 -14.84
C LEU A 120 9.04 2.80 -14.83
N ALA A 121 9.59 2.09 -15.83
CA ALA A 121 9.53 0.63 -15.90
C ALA A 121 10.33 -0.06 -14.78
N LEU A 122 11.53 0.44 -14.47
CA LEU A 122 12.35 -0.06 -13.35
C LEU A 122 11.63 0.12 -12.02
N PHE A 123 11.09 1.31 -11.74
CA PHE A 123 10.39 1.59 -10.49
C PHE A 123 9.03 0.88 -10.40
N ALA A 124 8.32 0.64 -11.51
CA ALA A 124 7.13 -0.19 -11.52
C ALA A 124 7.45 -1.65 -11.17
N THR A 125 8.53 -2.19 -11.75
CA THR A 125 9.03 -3.53 -11.45
C THR A 125 9.48 -3.64 -10.00
N GLY A 126 10.27 -2.67 -9.54
CA GLY A 126 10.71 -2.56 -8.15
C GLY A 126 9.54 -2.46 -7.17
N ALA A 127 8.53 -1.64 -7.46
CA ALA A 127 7.34 -1.51 -6.62
C ALA A 127 6.56 -2.83 -6.51
N LEU A 128 6.41 -3.57 -7.62
CA LEU A 128 5.75 -4.89 -7.61
C LEU A 128 6.51 -5.88 -6.71
N ILE A 129 7.84 -5.97 -6.88
CA ILE A 129 8.69 -6.89 -6.15
C ILE A 129 8.75 -6.50 -4.66
N MET A 130 9.02 -5.23 -4.36
CA MET A 130 9.21 -4.75 -2.99
C MET A 130 7.90 -4.67 -2.22
N ARG A 131 6.77 -4.39 -2.87
CA ARG A 131 5.46 -4.56 -2.23
C ARG A 131 5.23 -6.03 -1.87
N GLY A 132 5.55 -6.94 -2.78
CA GLY A 132 5.49 -8.37 -2.55
C GLY A 132 6.34 -8.81 -1.35
N ALA A 133 7.61 -8.39 -1.31
CA ALA A 133 8.53 -8.66 -0.21
C ALA A 133 8.00 -8.12 1.13
N GLY A 134 7.50 -6.87 1.12
CA GLY A 134 6.87 -6.24 2.27
C GLY A 134 5.64 -7.01 2.79
N CYS A 135 4.82 -7.55 1.90
CA CYS A 135 3.70 -8.41 2.27
C CYS A 135 4.16 -9.76 2.84
N THR A 136 5.16 -10.39 2.23
CA THR A 136 5.75 -11.65 2.73
C THR A 136 6.29 -11.49 4.14
N ILE A 137 7.16 -10.50 4.40
CA ILE A 137 7.74 -10.29 5.73
C ILE A 137 6.69 -9.87 6.77
N ASN A 138 5.69 -9.05 6.36
CA ASN A 138 4.61 -8.68 7.26
C ASN A 138 3.78 -9.90 7.68
N ASP A 139 3.39 -10.76 6.74
CA ASP A 139 2.64 -11.98 7.05
C ASP A 139 3.47 -12.99 7.87
N MET A 140 4.81 -13.00 7.71
CA MET A 140 5.72 -13.79 8.55
C MET A 140 5.72 -13.33 10.02
N TRP A 141 5.68 -12.02 10.27
CA TRP A 141 5.70 -11.47 11.64
C TRP A 141 4.31 -11.40 12.28
N ASP A 142 3.27 -11.22 11.47
CA ASP A 142 1.88 -11.11 11.90
C ASP A 142 1.18 -12.49 11.94
N ARG A 143 1.85 -13.60 11.58
CA ARG A 143 1.26 -14.95 11.46
C ARG A 143 0.31 -15.34 12.59
N ASP A 144 0.73 -15.15 13.84
CA ASP A 144 -0.06 -15.57 15.01
C ASP A 144 -1.19 -14.57 15.35
N ILE A 145 -1.07 -13.32 14.89
CA ILE A 145 -2.11 -12.29 14.97
C ILE A 145 -3.15 -12.54 13.88
N ASP A 146 -2.70 -12.80 12.65
CA ASP A 146 -3.55 -13.01 11.48
C ASP A 146 -4.48 -14.22 11.65
N LYS A 147 -4.06 -15.25 12.40
CA LYS A 147 -4.92 -16.39 12.78
C LYS A 147 -6.14 -15.99 13.62
N LYS A 148 -6.09 -14.84 14.30
CA LYS A 148 -7.12 -14.36 15.23
C LYS A 148 -8.07 -13.33 14.61
N VAL A 149 -7.78 -12.85 13.40
CA VAL A 149 -8.55 -11.80 12.71
C VAL A 149 -9.33 -12.43 11.56
N GLU A 150 -10.65 -12.21 11.50
CA GLU A 150 -11.54 -12.92 10.57
C GLU A 150 -11.14 -12.70 9.09
N ARG A 151 -10.71 -11.48 8.76
CA ARG A 151 -10.29 -11.11 7.40
C ARG A 151 -8.96 -11.75 6.98
N THR A 152 -8.08 -12.06 7.93
CA THR A 152 -6.69 -12.44 7.63
C THR A 152 -6.34 -13.88 8.00
N ARG A 153 -7.25 -14.60 8.66
CA ARG A 153 -7.09 -16.03 9.02
C ARG A 153 -6.83 -16.96 7.83
N SER A 154 -7.29 -16.57 6.63
CA SER A 154 -7.13 -17.32 5.38
C SER A 154 -5.86 -16.96 4.59
N ARG A 155 -4.99 -16.10 5.12
CA ARG A 155 -3.71 -15.79 4.48
C ARG A 155 -2.82 -17.04 4.43
N PRO A 156 -2.00 -17.24 3.38
CA PRO A 156 -1.25 -18.49 3.18
C PRO A 156 -0.37 -18.93 4.36
N LEU A 157 0.29 -17.98 5.03
CA LEU A 157 1.11 -18.27 6.21
C LEU A 157 0.29 -18.51 7.49
N ALA A 158 -0.86 -17.84 7.63
CA ALA A 158 -1.75 -17.99 8.77
C ALA A 158 -2.52 -19.33 8.71
N SER A 159 -2.97 -19.72 7.51
CA SER A 159 -3.68 -20.97 7.25
C SER A 159 -2.76 -22.19 7.18
N GLY A 160 -1.45 -21.98 7.04
CA GLY A 160 -0.45 -23.06 6.92
C GLY A 160 -0.31 -23.63 5.50
N GLU A 161 -0.84 -22.94 4.48
CA GLU A 161 -0.65 -23.30 3.07
C GLU A 161 0.81 -23.13 2.60
N ILE A 162 1.57 -22.24 3.24
CA ILE A 162 3.01 -22.02 3.02
C ILE A 162 3.75 -22.21 4.34
N SER A 163 4.89 -22.91 4.33
CA SER A 163 5.72 -23.06 5.52
C SER A 163 6.58 -21.81 5.79
N GLN A 164 7.07 -21.65 7.03
CA GLN A 164 7.95 -20.53 7.36
C GLN A 164 9.25 -20.55 6.54
N LEU A 165 9.80 -21.74 6.27
CA LEU A 165 11.01 -21.89 5.47
C LEU A 165 10.78 -21.50 4.01
N ASP A 166 9.66 -21.93 3.42
CA ASP A 166 9.29 -21.56 2.05
C ASP A 166 9.10 -20.05 1.90
N ALA A 167 8.49 -19.39 2.90
CA ALA A 167 8.35 -17.95 2.92
C ALA A 167 9.70 -17.22 3.04
N ILE A 168 10.66 -17.76 3.80
CA ILE A 168 12.03 -17.21 3.86
C ILE A 168 12.71 -17.31 2.49
N VAL A 169 12.67 -18.47 1.84
CA VAL A 169 13.25 -18.67 0.51
C VAL A 169 12.62 -17.73 -0.51
N PHE A 170 11.29 -17.60 -0.48
CA PHE A 170 10.57 -16.69 -1.36
C PHE A 170 10.90 -15.22 -1.10
N LEU A 171 10.97 -14.81 0.17
CA LEU A 171 11.41 -13.47 0.56
C LEU A 171 12.83 -13.18 0.07
N SER A 172 13.76 -14.12 0.24
CA SER A 172 15.14 -13.99 -0.26
C SER A 172 15.18 -13.81 -1.77
N ALA A 173 14.35 -14.54 -2.53
CA ALA A 173 14.23 -14.36 -3.96
C ALA A 173 13.69 -12.97 -4.33
N GLN A 174 12.62 -12.51 -3.65
CA GLN A 174 12.05 -11.16 -3.86
C GLN A 174 13.08 -10.06 -3.55
N LEU A 175 13.80 -10.15 -2.43
CA LEU A 175 14.82 -9.17 -2.05
C LEU A 175 16.01 -9.18 -3.01
N SER A 176 16.40 -10.35 -3.51
CA SER A 176 17.46 -10.47 -4.53
C SER A 176 17.05 -9.80 -5.83
N LEU A 177 15.82 -10.01 -6.30
CA LEU A 177 15.28 -9.32 -7.47
C LEU A 177 15.15 -7.80 -7.23
N GLY A 178 14.74 -7.39 -6.03
CA GLY A 178 14.69 -5.97 -5.65
C GLY A 178 16.08 -5.32 -5.66
N LEU A 179 17.09 -6.04 -5.18
CA LEU A 179 18.49 -5.60 -5.25
C LEU A 179 18.97 -5.47 -6.70
N LEU A 180 18.62 -6.41 -7.59
CA LEU A 180 18.94 -6.32 -9.02
C LEU A 180 18.34 -5.08 -9.68
N VAL A 181 17.14 -4.65 -9.27
CA VAL A 181 16.55 -3.38 -9.72
C VAL A 181 17.32 -2.20 -9.14
N LEU A 182 17.66 -2.25 -7.84
CA LEU A 182 18.35 -1.15 -7.15
C LEU A 182 19.75 -0.86 -7.74
N VAL A 183 20.54 -1.90 -8.03
CA VAL A 183 21.90 -1.75 -8.56
C VAL A 183 21.95 -1.25 -10.01
N GLN A 184 20.81 -1.17 -10.70
CA GLN A 184 20.70 -0.52 -12.02
C GLN A 184 20.55 1.01 -11.91
N LEU A 185 20.35 1.55 -10.71
CA LEU A 185 20.28 2.99 -10.48
C LEU A 185 21.67 3.60 -10.27
N ASN A 186 21.75 4.92 -10.28
CA ASN A 186 22.98 5.63 -9.93
C ASN A 186 23.36 5.43 -8.45
N LEU A 187 24.64 5.67 -8.11
CA LEU A 187 25.18 5.41 -6.78
C LEU A 187 24.42 6.15 -5.67
N GLU A 188 24.07 7.41 -5.90
CA GLU A 188 23.31 8.25 -4.96
C GLU A 188 21.94 7.63 -4.66
N SER A 189 21.27 7.11 -5.70
CA SER A 189 19.99 6.39 -5.56
C SER A 189 20.15 5.05 -4.85
N ILE A 190 21.26 4.34 -5.07
CA ILE A 190 21.56 3.09 -4.33
C ILE A 190 21.70 3.40 -2.83
N MET A 191 22.48 4.43 -2.48
CA MET A 191 22.66 4.86 -1.08
C MET A 191 21.35 5.32 -0.45
N LEU A 192 20.62 6.19 -1.15
CA LEU A 192 19.31 6.70 -0.69
C LEU A 192 18.27 5.59 -0.56
N GLY A 193 18.26 4.63 -1.49
CA GLY A 193 17.43 3.44 -1.43
C GLY A 193 17.77 2.55 -0.24
N ALA A 194 19.06 2.34 0.04
CA ALA A 194 19.52 1.58 1.20
C ALA A 194 19.08 2.23 2.53
N CYS A 195 19.09 3.56 2.63
CA CYS A 195 18.61 4.28 3.82
C CYS A 195 17.13 3.97 4.14
N SER A 196 16.30 3.67 3.13
CA SER A 196 14.88 3.32 3.34
C SER A 196 14.68 2.02 4.12
N LEU A 197 15.68 1.11 4.13
CA LEU A 197 15.57 -0.18 4.80
C LEU A 197 15.31 -0.05 6.31
N GLY A 198 15.84 1.02 6.94
CA GLY A 198 15.53 1.34 8.32
C GLY A 198 14.04 1.53 8.57
N LEU A 199 13.34 2.24 7.68
CA LEU A 199 11.89 2.45 7.76
C LEU A 199 11.12 1.16 7.47
N VAL A 200 11.55 0.40 6.45
CA VAL A 200 10.91 -0.86 6.06
C VAL A 200 10.95 -1.89 7.20
N VAL A 201 12.10 -2.03 7.86
CA VAL A 201 12.28 -2.97 8.99
C VAL A 201 11.53 -2.51 10.23
N THR A 202 11.45 -1.21 10.49
CA THR A 202 10.80 -0.68 11.70
C THR A 202 9.27 -0.68 11.59
N TYR A 203 8.70 -0.46 10.41
CA TYR A 203 7.25 -0.33 10.21
C TYR A 203 6.40 -1.42 10.89
N PRO A 204 6.66 -2.74 10.70
CA PRO A 204 5.75 -3.74 11.27
C PRO A 204 5.73 -3.75 12.81
N LEU A 205 6.80 -3.27 13.46
CA LEU A 205 6.87 -3.13 14.92
C LEU A 205 6.00 -1.96 15.43
N MET A 206 5.75 -0.96 14.58
CA MET A 206 5.06 0.28 14.97
C MET A 206 3.64 0.03 15.44
N LYS A 207 2.94 -0.97 14.86
CA LYS A 207 1.58 -1.36 15.26
C LYS A 207 1.48 -1.78 16.73
N ARG A 208 2.58 -2.18 17.35
CA ARG A 208 2.65 -2.64 18.75
C ARG A 208 3.01 -1.50 19.70
N ILE A 209 3.82 -0.55 19.26
CA ILE A 209 4.36 0.51 20.12
C ILE A 209 3.55 1.81 20.07
N THR A 210 3.04 2.20 18.89
CA THR A 210 2.44 3.52 18.66
C THR A 210 1.05 3.44 18.04
N TYR A 211 0.25 4.48 18.25
CA TYR A 211 -1.02 4.72 17.56
C TYR A 211 -0.86 5.37 16.17
N TRP A 212 0.39 5.60 15.75
CA TRP A 212 0.72 6.23 14.46
C TRP A 212 1.47 5.30 13.47
N PRO A 213 1.16 3.99 13.34
CA PRO A 213 1.86 3.14 12.39
C PRO A 213 1.65 3.60 10.93
N GLN A 214 0.52 4.24 10.63
CA GLN A 214 0.20 4.85 9.33
C GLN A 214 1.21 5.92 8.91
N MET A 215 1.75 6.68 9.86
CA MET A 215 2.77 7.69 9.57
C MET A 215 4.08 7.04 9.13
N VAL A 216 4.50 5.97 9.83
CA VAL A 216 5.72 5.23 9.48
C VAL A 216 5.54 4.47 8.16
N LEU A 217 4.36 3.91 7.93
CA LEU A 217 3.99 3.37 6.62
C LEU A 217 4.10 4.43 5.53
N GLY A 218 3.57 5.63 5.78
CA GLY A 218 3.68 6.77 4.87
C GLY A 218 5.12 7.12 4.54
N MET A 219 6.00 7.15 5.54
CA MET A 219 7.42 7.40 5.30
C MET A 219 8.05 6.34 4.40
N ALA A 220 7.76 5.05 4.65
CA ALA A 220 8.28 3.96 3.82
C ALA A 220 7.70 3.98 2.39
N PHE A 221 6.37 4.14 2.24
CA PHE A 221 5.68 4.07 0.95
C PHE A 221 5.99 5.23 0.03
N ASN A 222 6.26 6.41 0.60
CA ASN A 222 6.50 7.61 -0.20
C ASN A 222 7.98 7.88 -0.43
N TRP A 223 8.89 7.00 0.02
CA TRP A 223 10.33 7.15 -0.22
C TRP A 223 10.67 7.30 -1.72
N GLY A 224 9.83 6.72 -2.58
CA GLY A 224 9.85 6.91 -4.02
C GLY A 224 9.81 8.36 -4.49
N ALA A 225 9.20 9.27 -3.72
CA ALA A 225 9.18 10.70 -4.00
C ALA A 225 10.58 11.33 -3.99
N LEU A 226 11.50 10.79 -3.17
CA LEU A 226 12.90 11.21 -3.12
C LEU A 226 13.74 10.41 -4.12
N LEU A 227 13.55 9.09 -4.13
CA LEU A 227 14.35 8.16 -4.92
C LEU A 227 14.13 8.33 -6.43
N GLY A 228 12.91 8.64 -6.87
CA GLY A 228 12.59 8.84 -8.29
C GLY A 228 13.36 10.01 -8.91
N TRP A 229 13.42 11.14 -8.21
CA TRP A 229 14.18 12.32 -8.64
C TRP A 229 15.69 12.07 -8.61
N CYS A 230 16.17 11.43 -7.55
CA CYS A 230 17.58 11.06 -7.44
C CYS A 230 18.00 10.12 -8.58
N ALA A 231 17.11 9.20 -9.00
CA ALA A 231 17.39 8.27 -10.09
C ALA A 231 17.59 8.96 -11.44
N THR A 232 16.83 10.03 -11.72
CA THR A 232 16.88 10.76 -13.00
C THR A 232 17.89 11.90 -13.02
N LYS A 233 18.13 12.57 -11.88
CA LYS A 233 19.00 13.76 -11.78
C LYS A 233 20.31 13.54 -11.05
N GLY A 234 20.50 12.38 -10.40
CA GLY A 234 21.68 12.06 -9.60
C GLY A 234 21.73 12.76 -8.24
N ALA A 235 20.71 13.53 -7.86
CA ALA A 235 20.59 14.18 -6.56
C ALA A 235 19.12 14.47 -6.23
N VAL A 236 18.81 14.70 -4.96
CA VAL A 236 17.47 15.10 -4.51
C VAL A 236 17.37 16.63 -4.55
N ASP A 237 16.40 17.15 -5.31
CA ASP A 237 16.00 18.55 -5.17
C ASP A 237 15.01 18.68 -4.01
N TRP A 238 15.51 19.13 -2.86
CA TRP A 238 14.70 19.24 -1.65
C TRP A 238 13.55 20.23 -1.76
N SER A 239 13.63 21.24 -2.64
CA SER A 239 12.57 22.24 -2.80
C SER A 239 11.29 21.61 -3.36
N ALA A 240 11.41 20.64 -4.26
CA ALA A 240 10.30 19.91 -4.85
C ALA A 240 10.02 18.59 -4.12
N CYS A 241 11.07 17.83 -3.76
CA CYS A 241 10.93 16.47 -3.25
C CYS A 241 10.41 16.42 -1.82
N LEU A 242 10.81 17.35 -0.95
CA LEU A 242 10.35 17.38 0.44
C LEU A 242 8.83 17.63 0.54
N PRO A 243 8.25 18.68 -0.08
CA PRO A 243 6.81 18.88 -0.03
C PRO A 243 6.04 17.74 -0.71
N LEU A 244 6.54 17.18 -1.82
CA LEU A 244 5.95 16.00 -2.45
C LEU A 244 5.93 14.78 -1.52
N TYR A 245 7.04 14.52 -0.83
CA TYR A 245 7.18 13.41 0.12
C TYR A 245 6.23 13.57 1.31
N LEU A 246 6.17 14.76 1.91
CA LEU A 246 5.24 15.07 3.00
C LEU A 246 3.78 14.95 2.57
N SER A 247 3.44 15.39 1.36
CA SER A 247 2.11 15.19 0.78
C SER A 247 1.77 13.72 0.64
N GLY A 248 2.70 12.90 0.16
CA GLY A 248 2.52 11.45 0.07
C GLY A 248 2.31 10.79 1.44
N ILE A 249 3.05 11.21 2.48
CA ILE A 249 2.84 10.74 3.86
C ILE A 249 1.44 11.09 4.35
N CYS A 250 1.01 12.34 4.15
CA CYS A 250 -0.34 12.79 4.53
C CYS A 250 -1.42 11.99 3.80
N TRP A 251 -1.25 11.76 2.49
CA TRP A 251 -2.13 10.92 1.70
C TRP A 251 -2.20 9.49 2.23
N THR A 252 -1.07 8.93 2.64
CA THR A 252 -1.00 7.58 3.23
C THR A 252 -1.73 7.50 4.55
N ILE A 253 -1.59 8.51 5.41
CA ILE A 253 -2.39 8.61 6.62
C ILE A 253 -3.88 8.65 6.27
N VAL A 254 -4.29 9.37 5.22
CA VAL A 254 -5.70 9.41 4.80
C VAL A 254 -6.22 8.04 4.40
N TYR A 255 -5.66 7.41 3.37
CA TYR A 255 -6.22 6.17 2.85
C TYR A 255 -6.01 4.99 3.81
N ASP A 256 -4.90 4.93 4.55
CA ASP A 256 -4.57 3.78 5.40
C ASP A 256 -5.31 3.85 6.75
N THR A 257 -5.66 5.06 7.21
CA THR A 257 -6.60 5.21 8.34
C THR A 257 -8.00 4.73 7.96
N ILE A 258 -8.49 5.08 6.76
CA ILE A 258 -9.76 4.57 6.24
C ILE A 258 -9.70 3.04 6.15
N TYR A 259 -8.59 2.50 5.62
CA TYR A 259 -8.40 1.06 5.52
C TYR A 259 -8.42 0.37 6.89
N ALA A 260 -7.77 0.95 7.91
CA ALA A 260 -7.70 0.40 9.26
C ALA A 260 -9.05 0.36 10.00
N HIS A 261 -10.03 1.19 9.63
CA HIS A 261 -11.38 1.11 10.20
C HIS A 261 -12.09 -0.22 9.89
N GLN A 262 -11.66 -0.97 8.88
CA GLN A 262 -12.21 -2.31 8.57
C GLN A 262 -12.00 -3.32 9.70
N ASP A 263 -10.85 -3.23 10.39
CA ASP A 263 -10.43 -4.21 11.40
C ASP A 263 -10.53 -3.64 12.83
N LYS A 264 -11.13 -2.45 13.01
CA LYS A 264 -11.22 -1.68 14.27
C LYS A 264 -11.67 -2.54 15.47
N LYS A 265 -12.68 -3.40 15.28
CA LYS A 265 -13.24 -4.24 16.35
C LYS A 265 -12.28 -5.34 16.79
N ASP A 266 -11.62 -5.98 15.83
CA ASP A 266 -10.66 -7.06 16.09
C ASP A 266 -9.39 -6.48 16.71
N ASP A 267 -8.88 -5.36 16.18
CA ASP A 267 -7.69 -4.65 16.65
C ASP A 267 -7.76 -4.28 18.14
N VAL A 268 -8.92 -3.82 18.61
CA VAL A 268 -9.15 -3.51 20.04
C VAL A 268 -9.01 -4.77 20.91
N GLN A 269 -9.52 -5.91 20.46
CA GLN A 269 -9.48 -7.16 21.24
C GLN A 269 -8.07 -7.74 21.34
N ILE A 270 -7.27 -7.58 20.29
CA ILE A 270 -5.89 -8.08 20.22
C ILE A 270 -4.83 -7.06 20.68
N GLY A 271 -5.25 -5.83 21.01
CA GLY A 271 -4.37 -4.76 21.48
C GLY A 271 -3.48 -4.14 20.39
N VAL A 272 -3.87 -4.25 19.12
CA VAL A 272 -3.18 -3.60 17.99
C VAL A 272 -3.57 -2.13 17.94
N LYS A 273 -2.60 -1.24 17.75
CA LYS A 273 -2.81 0.22 17.73
C LYS A 273 -2.83 0.74 16.30
N SER A 274 -3.67 1.75 16.04
CA SER A 274 -3.79 2.41 14.73
C SER A 274 -4.33 3.83 14.87
N THR A 275 -4.13 4.65 13.83
CA THR A 275 -4.74 5.99 13.77
C THR A 275 -6.27 5.92 13.75
N ALA A 276 -6.86 4.85 13.21
CA ALA A 276 -8.30 4.63 13.26
C ALA A 276 -8.82 4.55 14.71
N LEU A 277 -8.09 3.84 15.59
CA LEU A 277 -8.39 3.81 17.03
C LEU A 277 -8.10 5.14 17.72
N ARG A 278 -7.03 5.83 17.31
CA ARG A 278 -6.64 7.11 17.92
C ARG A 278 -7.62 8.23 17.60
N PHE A 279 -8.07 8.32 16.37
CA PHE A 279 -8.99 9.37 15.91
C PHE A 279 -10.44 9.05 16.28
N GLY A 280 -10.82 7.77 16.30
CA GLY A 280 -12.16 7.34 16.66
C GLY A 280 -13.23 8.08 15.85
N GLU A 281 -14.21 8.66 16.54
CA GLU A 281 -15.30 9.43 15.92
C GLU A 281 -14.81 10.71 15.21
N ASN A 282 -13.67 11.26 15.63
CA ASN A 282 -13.07 12.45 15.02
C ASN A 282 -12.29 12.15 13.73
N THR A 283 -12.34 10.91 13.22
CA THR A 283 -11.59 10.49 12.02
C THR A 283 -11.76 11.49 10.88
N LYS A 284 -12.98 11.87 10.51
CA LYS A 284 -13.21 12.77 9.37
C LYS A 284 -12.49 14.11 9.53
N VAL A 285 -12.45 14.67 10.74
CA VAL A 285 -11.77 15.95 11.01
C VAL A 285 -10.26 15.84 10.79
N TRP A 286 -9.65 14.78 11.34
CA TRP A 286 -8.23 14.50 11.12
C TRP A 286 -7.91 14.26 9.66
N LEU A 287 -8.73 13.46 8.96
CA LEU A 287 -8.54 13.19 7.53
C LEU A 287 -8.64 14.46 6.69
N SER A 288 -9.56 15.38 7.02
CA SER A 288 -9.65 16.68 6.37
C SER A 288 -8.39 17.51 6.58
N GLY A 289 -7.82 17.52 7.79
CA GLY A 289 -6.56 18.20 8.09
C GLY A 289 -5.38 17.65 7.28
N PHE A 290 -5.22 16.31 7.23
CA PHE A 290 -4.18 15.67 6.42
C PHE A 290 -4.41 15.88 4.91
N THR A 291 -5.66 15.92 4.46
CA THR A 291 -5.98 16.25 3.06
C THR A 291 -5.58 17.69 2.73
N ALA A 292 -5.88 18.66 3.61
CA ALA A 292 -5.45 20.03 3.42
C ALA A 292 -3.92 20.15 3.39
N ALA A 293 -3.21 19.48 4.31
CA ALA A 293 -1.76 19.43 4.32
C ALA A 293 -1.17 18.79 3.05
N MET A 294 -1.78 17.69 2.57
CA MET A 294 -1.42 17.06 1.31
C MET A 294 -1.55 18.03 0.13
N LEU A 295 -2.67 18.72 0.00
CA LEU A 295 -2.92 19.67 -1.10
C LEU A 295 -1.97 20.87 -1.04
N ALA A 296 -1.68 21.37 0.16
CA ALA A 296 -0.71 22.45 0.37
C ALA A 296 0.70 22.02 -0.07
N GLY A 297 1.16 20.83 0.33
CA GLY A 297 2.46 20.32 -0.09
C GLY A 297 2.53 20.03 -1.60
N LEU A 298 1.45 19.53 -2.22
CA LEU A 298 1.41 19.36 -3.67
C LEU A 298 1.52 20.72 -4.37
N THR A 299 0.75 21.72 -3.91
CA THR A 299 0.85 23.07 -4.44
C THR A 299 2.27 23.64 -4.30
N ALA A 300 2.91 23.45 -3.14
CA ALA A 300 4.30 23.88 -2.91
C ALA A 300 5.30 23.18 -3.85
N ALA A 301 5.16 21.86 -4.07
CA ALA A 301 5.99 21.12 -5.01
C ALA A 301 5.78 21.61 -6.46
N GLY A 302 4.54 21.91 -6.83
CA GLY A 302 4.20 22.49 -8.13
C GLY A 302 4.84 23.86 -8.35
N VAL A 303 4.78 24.74 -7.35
CA VAL A 303 5.43 26.06 -7.38
C VAL A 303 6.95 25.92 -7.48
N ALA A 304 7.58 25.04 -6.69
CA ALA A 304 9.01 24.79 -6.74
C ALA A 304 9.49 24.25 -8.11
N CYS A 305 8.61 23.60 -8.86
CA CYS A 305 8.89 23.07 -10.19
C CYS A 305 8.41 23.97 -11.33
N ASP A 306 7.90 25.18 -11.07
CA ASP A 306 7.27 26.04 -12.09
C ASP A 306 6.21 25.29 -12.93
N GLN A 307 5.37 24.49 -12.27
CA GLN A 307 4.33 23.70 -12.96
C GLN A 307 3.24 24.58 -13.57
N THR A 308 2.57 24.04 -14.59
CA THR A 308 1.55 24.74 -15.37
C THR A 308 0.12 24.33 -14.98
N LEU A 309 -0.89 24.90 -15.63
CA LEU A 309 -2.30 24.73 -15.27
C LEU A 309 -2.79 23.27 -15.18
N PRO A 310 -2.43 22.32 -16.08
CA PRO A 310 -2.88 20.93 -15.95
C PRO A 310 -2.46 20.27 -14.63
N TYR A 311 -1.29 20.62 -14.09
CA TYR A 311 -0.85 20.14 -12.79
C TYR A 311 -1.79 20.61 -11.69
N TYR A 312 -2.04 21.91 -11.59
CA TYR A 312 -2.92 22.46 -10.55
C TYR A 312 -4.38 22.01 -10.70
N ALA A 313 -4.85 21.82 -11.94
CA ALA A 313 -6.15 21.22 -12.21
C ALA A 313 -6.23 19.79 -11.65
N SER A 314 -5.19 18.98 -11.84
CA SER A 314 -5.13 17.63 -11.26
C SER A 314 -5.11 17.63 -9.73
N VAL A 315 -4.42 18.60 -9.10
CA VAL A 315 -4.43 18.80 -7.64
C VAL A 315 -5.83 19.15 -7.15
N GLY A 316 -6.55 20.02 -7.87
CA GLY A 316 -7.95 20.35 -7.58
C GLY A 316 -8.89 19.15 -7.70
N ILE A 317 -8.76 18.35 -8.76
CA ILE A 317 -9.55 17.11 -8.95
C ILE A 317 -9.29 16.12 -7.81
N VAL A 318 -8.02 15.93 -7.42
CA VAL A 318 -7.64 15.06 -6.29
C VAL A 318 -8.22 15.58 -4.98
N GLY A 319 -8.18 16.90 -4.75
CA GLY A 319 -8.81 17.53 -3.59
C GLY A 319 -10.32 17.25 -3.54
N GLY A 320 -11.03 17.45 -4.66
CA GLY A 320 -12.45 17.14 -4.77
C GLY A 320 -12.77 15.66 -4.50
N HIS A 321 -11.96 14.75 -5.05
CA HIS A 321 -12.10 13.31 -4.82
C HIS A 321 -11.93 12.94 -3.34
N LEU A 322 -10.90 13.45 -2.67
CA LEU A 322 -10.64 13.17 -1.26
C LEU A 322 -11.68 13.81 -0.33
N ILE A 323 -12.11 15.04 -0.62
CA ILE A 323 -13.18 15.70 0.13
C ILE A 323 -14.46 14.88 0.04
N GLN A 324 -14.84 14.42 -1.16
CA GLN A 324 -16.03 13.60 -1.32
C GLN A 324 -15.90 12.24 -0.65
N GLN A 325 -14.71 11.64 -0.69
CA GLN A 325 -14.41 10.41 0.03
C GLN A 325 -14.60 10.59 1.54
N ILE A 326 -14.07 11.67 2.12
CA ILE A 326 -14.15 11.95 3.57
C ILE A 326 -15.59 12.29 3.97
N TYR A 327 -16.28 13.10 3.18
CA TYR A 327 -17.67 13.50 3.43
C TYR A 327 -18.59 12.27 3.52
N SER A 328 -18.53 11.41 2.50
CA SER A 328 -19.36 10.20 2.39
C SER A 328 -18.88 9.01 3.22
N LEU A 329 -17.76 9.12 3.95
CA LEU A 329 -17.16 8.02 4.72
C LEU A 329 -18.07 7.56 5.86
N ASN A 330 -18.33 6.25 5.93
CA ASN A 330 -18.89 5.59 7.09
C ASN A 330 -17.82 4.70 7.72
N ILE A 331 -17.27 5.13 8.85
CA ILE A 331 -16.16 4.46 9.55
C ILE A 331 -16.59 3.14 10.20
N ASP A 332 -17.88 2.91 10.42
CA ASP A 332 -18.38 1.67 11.02
C ASP A 332 -18.77 0.62 9.96
N ASN A 333 -18.68 0.97 8.68
CA ASN A 333 -18.96 0.07 7.57
C ASN A 333 -17.65 -0.34 6.87
N ALA A 334 -17.18 -1.56 7.17
CA ALA A 334 -15.96 -2.12 6.59
C ALA A 334 -15.99 -2.17 5.04
N SER A 335 -17.16 -2.47 4.44
CA SER A 335 -17.28 -2.53 2.98
C SER A 335 -17.16 -1.15 2.33
N ASP A 336 -17.66 -0.10 3.00
CA ASP A 336 -17.53 1.28 2.56
C ASP A 336 -16.06 1.75 2.68
N CYS A 337 -15.42 1.45 3.80
CA CYS A 337 -13.99 1.71 4.02
C CYS A 337 -13.13 1.04 2.95
N ALA A 338 -13.41 -0.22 2.60
CA ALA A 338 -12.71 -0.95 1.54
C ALA A 338 -12.85 -0.24 0.18
N LYS A 339 -14.07 0.11 -0.22
CA LYS A 339 -14.33 0.81 -1.49
C LYS A 339 -13.58 2.14 -1.59
N LYS A 340 -13.58 2.93 -0.51
CA LYS A 340 -12.84 4.19 -0.43
C LYS A 340 -11.34 3.99 -0.48
N PHE A 341 -10.81 2.98 0.22
CA PHE A 341 -9.40 2.62 0.08
C PHE A 341 -9.04 2.28 -1.36
N PHE A 342 -9.83 1.46 -2.05
CA PHE A 342 -9.56 1.10 -3.46
C PHE A 342 -9.63 2.30 -4.41
N SER A 343 -10.52 3.27 -4.18
CA SER A 343 -10.62 4.46 -5.02
C SER A 343 -9.39 5.38 -4.93
N ASN A 344 -8.48 5.15 -3.96
CA ASN A 344 -7.20 5.88 -3.90
C ASN A 344 -6.23 5.48 -5.02
N SER A 345 -6.41 4.33 -5.69
CA SER A 345 -5.63 4.02 -6.91
C SER A 345 -5.72 5.12 -7.97
N GLN A 346 -6.84 5.84 -8.03
CA GLN A 346 -7.09 6.90 -9.00
C GLN A 346 -6.31 8.18 -8.71
N VAL A 347 -6.05 8.50 -7.44
CA VAL A 347 -5.29 9.70 -7.01
C VAL A 347 -3.90 9.70 -7.65
N GLY A 348 -3.24 8.55 -7.57
CA GLY A 348 -1.99 8.24 -8.25
C GLY A 348 -1.96 8.65 -9.71
N LEU A 349 -2.88 8.08 -10.48
CA LEU A 349 -2.98 8.29 -11.92
C LEU A 349 -3.34 9.72 -12.28
N ILE A 350 -4.30 10.34 -11.58
CA ILE A 350 -4.73 11.72 -11.86
C ILE A 350 -3.57 12.70 -11.68
N LEU A 351 -2.84 12.61 -10.56
CA LEU A 351 -1.66 13.45 -10.33
C LEU A 351 -0.56 13.19 -11.35
N PHE A 352 -0.29 11.92 -11.69
CA PHE A 352 0.73 11.58 -12.67
C PHE A 352 0.42 12.19 -14.05
N LEU A 353 -0.82 12.07 -14.53
CA LEU A 353 -1.24 12.67 -15.80
C LEU A 353 -1.17 14.21 -15.75
N GLY A 354 -1.56 14.83 -14.64
CA GLY A 354 -1.43 16.27 -14.44
C GLY A 354 0.01 16.76 -14.46
N ILE A 355 0.93 16.01 -13.86
CA ILE A 355 2.38 16.29 -13.88
C ILE A 355 2.92 16.18 -15.31
N VAL A 356 2.61 15.09 -16.02
CA VAL A 356 3.11 14.87 -17.38
C VAL A 356 2.58 15.96 -18.32
N LEU A 357 1.27 16.18 -18.35
CA LEU A 357 0.67 17.24 -19.17
C LEU A 357 1.20 18.63 -18.78
N GLY A 358 1.35 18.87 -17.47
CA GLY A 358 1.87 20.12 -16.95
C GLY A 358 3.30 20.40 -17.42
N THR A 359 4.14 19.36 -17.39
CA THR A 359 5.55 19.44 -17.79
C THR A 359 5.71 19.56 -19.30
N LEU A 360 4.86 18.88 -20.09
CA LEU A 360 4.84 19.00 -21.55
C LEU A 360 4.43 20.40 -22.04
N LEU A 361 3.61 21.12 -21.27
CA LEU A 361 3.20 22.49 -21.60
C LEU A 361 4.20 23.56 -21.14
N LYS A 362 5.25 23.20 -20.40
CA LYS A 362 6.30 24.16 -20.05
C LYS A 362 7.06 24.56 -21.30
N SER A 363 7.21 25.87 -21.51
CA SER A 363 8.09 26.41 -22.54
C SER A 363 9.51 26.49 -21.98
N GLU A 364 10.52 26.14 -22.78
CA GLU A 364 11.90 26.43 -22.38
C GLU A 364 12.10 27.95 -22.38
N GLU A 365 12.39 28.53 -21.21
CA GLU A 365 12.90 29.90 -21.18
C GLU A 365 14.29 29.91 -21.82
N LYS A 366 14.41 30.49 -23.01
CA LYS A 366 15.73 30.84 -23.56
C LYS A 366 16.42 31.80 -22.59
N PRO A 367 17.72 31.61 -22.27
CA PRO A 367 18.45 32.56 -21.45
C PRO A 367 18.32 33.95 -22.08
N LYS A 368 17.88 34.94 -21.30
CA LYS A 368 17.86 36.34 -21.73
C LYS A 368 19.31 36.74 -22.04
N GLU A 369 19.68 36.81 -23.31
CA GLU A 369 20.87 37.54 -23.74
C GLU A 369 20.76 38.95 -23.17
N SER A 370 21.68 39.30 -22.26
CA SER A 370 21.78 40.66 -21.78
C SER A 370 22.15 41.55 -22.96
N LYS A 371 21.16 42.28 -23.50
CA LYS A 371 21.44 43.42 -24.37
C LYS A 371 22.11 44.50 -23.53
N THR A 372 23.43 44.41 -23.39
CA THR A 372 24.28 45.54 -23.02
C THR A 372 24.31 46.47 -24.23
N SER A 373 23.26 47.27 -24.41
CA SER A 373 23.27 48.39 -25.33
C SER A 373 24.13 49.50 -24.72
N ILE A 374 25.42 49.48 -25.03
CA ILE A 374 26.25 50.68 -24.93
C ILE A 374 25.76 51.63 -26.03
N SER A 375 24.90 52.56 -25.64
CA SER A 375 24.56 53.73 -26.43
C SER A 375 25.76 54.68 -26.41
N ALA A 376 26.40 54.87 -27.56
CA ALA A 376 27.34 55.93 -27.80
C ALA A 376 26.69 57.02 -28.67
N SER A 377 26.94 58.27 -28.25
CA SER A 377 26.88 59.54 -28.99
C SER A 377 25.54 60.32 -29.09
N SER A 378 25.49 61.46 -28.40
CA SER A 378 25.36 62.78 -29.04
C SER A 378 25.80 63.91 -28.09
N SER A 379 26.35 64.95 -28.69
CA SER A 379 27.29 65.97 -28.22
C SER A 379 26.74 67.24 -27.56
N SER A 380 27.50 67.82 -26.63
CA SER A 380 27.79 69.26 -26.40
C SER A 380 28.47 69.36 -25.01
N GLY A 381 29.55 70.08 -24.71
CA GLY A 381 30.39 71.06 -25.39
C GLY A 381 30.91 72.01 -24.30
N SER A 382 32.20 71.94 -23.93
CA SER A 382 33.04 73.08 -23.44
C SER A 382 34.36 72.62 -22.78
N SER A 383 35.45 72.88 -23.49
CA SER A 383 36.76 73.41 -23.06
C SER A 383 37.29 73.20 -21.63
N SER A 384 38.47 72.60 -21.49
CA SER A 384 39.73 73.31 -21.12
C SER A 384 40.94 72.35 -20.95
N THR A 385 42.06 72.67 -21.64
CA THR A 385 43.50 72.60 -21.24
C THR A 385 44.00 71.41 -20.38
N THR A 386 45.10 70.67 -20.63
CA THR A 386 46.40 70.95 -21.28
C THR A 386 47.25 69.65 -21.28
N SER A 387 47.86 69.34 -22.43
CA SER A 387 49.20 68.75 -22.70
C SER A 387 49.70 67.39 -22.13
N PRO A 388 50.66 66.73 -22.85
CA PRO A 388 50.83 65.27 -22.86
C PRO A 388 52.20 64.78 -22.37
N ILE A 389 52.31 63.56 -21.83
CA ILE A 389 53.60 62.85 -21.73
C ILE A 389 53.41 61.35 -22.03
N LYS A 390 54.06 60.93 -23.13
CA LYS A 390 54.83 59.68 -23.40
C LYS A 390 54.54 58.52 -22.42
N GLY A 391 54.06 57.35 -22.82
CA GLY A 391 54.58 56.50 -23.89
C GLY A 391 55.31 55.31 -23.24
N PHE A 392 54.79 54.09 -23.41
CA PHE A 392 55.62 52.87 -23.57
C PHE A 392 54.76 51.69 -24.06
N VAL A 393 55.23 51.14 -25.17
CA VAL A 393 54.89 49.89 -25.89
C VAL A 393 55.90 48.86 -25.32
N SER A 394 55.59 47.65 -24.85
CA SER A 394 55.12 46.43 -25.54
C SER A 394 55.17 45.21 -24.57
N PRO A 395 54.66 44.02 -24.96
CA PRO A 395 54.40 42.82 -24.13
C PRO A 395 55.46 41.69 -24.37
N PRO A 396 55.16 40.37 -24.32
CA PRO A 396 54.74 39.45 -23.25
C PRO A 396 55.73 38.25 -23.06
N SER A 397 55.31 37.25 -22.26
CA SER A 397 55.68 35.81 -22.30
C SER A 397 56.89 35.33 -21.50
N LEU A 398 56.65 34.30 -20.67
CA LEU A 398 57.56 33.17 -20.44
C LEU A 398 56.78 31.95 -19.94
N GLN A 399 57.04 30.82 -20.60
CA GLN A 399 56.55 29.47 -20.33
C GLN A 399 57.36 28.77 -19.22
N SER A 400 56.80 27.64 -18.76
CA SER A 400 57.44 26.45 -18.16
C SER A 400 58.13 26.58 -16.81
N THR A 401 57.56 25.99 -15.75
CA THR A 401 57.76 24.58 -15.37
C THR A 401 56.68 24.14 -14.40
#